data_AF-A0A4V4HDS2-F1
#
_entry.id   AF-A0A4V4HDS2-F1
#
_cell.length_a   1.000
_cell.length_b   1.000
_cell.length_c   1.000
_cell.angle_alpha   90.00
_cell.angle_beta   90.00
_cell.angle_gamma   90.00
#
_symmetry.space_group_name_H-M   'P 1'
#
loop_
_entity.id
_entity.type
_entity.pdbx_description
1 polymer ?
#
loop_
_entity_poly.entity_id
_entity_poly.type
_entity_poly.pdbx_seq_one_letter_code
_entity_poly.pdbx_strand_id
1 'polypeptide(L)'
;MPKGHGYPLWVPEPNDTLLPEYRDDGVRIGDVGFVTPDGGFNFLFNICLENDHPINRWLGTPRGFQPIELNPKMVHSVPHRHRSGAPICSSGTEQFQLSSEGLVQIPGLPLGAGGGIELKFSRSQGAALMLPEGASRVDYLDLNTFRKHAAENAELWYQHANETLGLEAGNSSLYLLTGYDKTICWETAAFSSPSKGQAVKGGLPYHNRLFYTTPSRVGVLLPRIV
;
A
#
# COMPACT_ATOMS: atom_id res chain seq x y z
N MET A 1 -12.56 10.47 1.58
CA MET A 1 -12.15 9.89 0.28
C MET A 1 -10.64 9.69 0.29
N PRO A 2 -10.09 8.67 -0.38
CA PRO A 2 -8.65 8.52 -0.52
C PRO A 2 -8.11 9.74 -1.27
N LYS A 3 -6.91 10.23 -0.94
CA LYS A 3 -6.27 11.39 -1.57
C LYS A 3 -5.81 11.14 -3.02
N GLY A 4 -6.42 10.19 -3.73
CA GLY A 4 -6.00 9.79 -5.08
C GLY A 4 -4.61 9.16 -5.12
N HIS A 5 -4.17 8.53 -4.04
CA HIS A 5 -2.82 7.97 -3.94
C HIS A 5 -2.74 6.47 -4.25
N GLY A 6 -3.87 5.77 -4.31
CA GLY A 6 -3.97 4.31 -4.46
C GLY A 6 -4.94 3.72 -3.45
N TYR A 7 -5.01 2.39 -3.40
CA TYR A 7 -5.77 1.63 -2.42
C TYR A 7 -4.92 1.42 -1.16
N PRO A 8 -5.31 1.92 0.03
CA PRO A 8 -4.53 1.71 1.25
C PRO A 8 -4.62 0.25 1.72
N LEU A 9 -3.47 -0.40 1.87
CA LEU A 9 -3.37 -1.71 2.52
C LEU A 9 -3.25 -1.53 4.03
N TRP A 10 -3.97 -2.36 4.79
CA TRP A 10 -3.85 -2.43 6.25
C TRP A 10 -2.62 -3.25 6.67
N VAL A 11 -2.33 -4.32 5.93
CA VAL A 11 -1.15 -5.17 6.08
C VAL A 11 -0.32 -5.03 4.80
N PRO A 12 0.56 -4.02 4.72
CA PRO A 12 1.33 -3.71 3.51
C PRO A 12 2.53 -4.66 3.29
N GLU A 13 2.79 -5.55 4.25
CA GLU A 13 3.87 -6.52 4.20
C GLU A 13 3.52 -7.71 3.29
N PRO A 14 4.46 -8.20 2.47
CA PRO A 14 4.24 -9.41 1.70
C PRO A 14 4.11 -10.62 2.64
N ASN A 15 3.27 -11.59 2.25
CA ASN A 15 3.10 -12.83 3.00
C ASN A 15 4.45 -13.58 3.13
N ASP A 16 4.78 -14.01 4.35
CA ASP A 16 6.00 -14.75 4.66
C ASP A 16 6.15 -16.06 3.91
N THR A 17 5.07 -16.63 3.37
CA THR A 17 5.14 -17.85 2.55
C THR A 17 5.54 -17.62 1.11
N LEU A 18 5.63 -16.36 0.65
CA LEU A 18 6.04 -16.03 -0.71
C LEU A 18 7.54 -16.26 -0.93
N LEU A 19 7.91 -16.40 -2.20
CA LEU A 19 9.30 -16.54 -2.63
C LEU A 19 10.20 -15.42 -2.04
N PRO A 20 11.43 -15.73 -1.61
CA PRO A 20 12.38 -14.73 -1.12
C PRO A 20 12.52 -13.53 -2.07
N GLU A 21 12.65 -13.79 -3.38
CA GLU A 21 12.80 -12.76 -4.41
C GLU A 21 11.57 -11.85 -4.54
N TYR A 22 10.40 -12.32 -4.14
CA TYR A 22 9.20 -11.50 -4.08
C TYR A 22 9.11 -10.74 -2.75
N ARG A 23 9.52 -11.35 -1.63
CA ARG A 23 9.47 -10.68 -0.31
C ARG A 23 10.42 -9.50 -0.21
N ASP A 24 11.59 -9.58 -0.85
CA ASP A 24 12.61 -8.53 -0.78
C ASP A 24 12.16 -7.26 -1.52
N ASP A 25 11.53 -7.42 -2.68
CA ASP A 25 11.06 -6.30 -3.49
C ASP A 25 9.61 -5.90 -3.17
N GLY A 26 8.79 -6.82 -2.65
CA GLY A 26 7.36 -6.66 -2.50
C GLY A 26 6.62 -6.58 -3.84
N VAL A 27 5.45 -5.93 -3.83
CA VAL A 27 4.64 -5.81 -5.06
C VAL A 27 5.34 -4.98 -6.14
N ARG A 28 4.97 -5.23 -7.39
CA ARG A 28 5.52 -4.63 -8.59
C ARG A 28 4.41 -4.22 -9.57
N ILE A 29 4.78 -3.41 -10.57
CA ILE A 29 3.89 -3.12 -11.69
C ILE A 29 3.62 -4.45 -12.42
N GLY A 30 2.37 -4.70 -12.78
CA GLY A 30 1.93 -5.90 -13.47
C GLY A 30 1.43 -7.03 -12.57
N ASP A 31 1.57 -6.90 -11.25
CA ASP A 31 1.04 -7.91 -10.33
C ASP A 31 -0.49 -7.98 -10.41
N VAL A 32 -1.00 -9.20 -10.51
CA VAL A 32 -2.42 -9.53 -10.41
C VAL A 32 -2.65 -10.23 -9.09
N GLY A 33 -3.67 -9.79 -8.37
CA GLY A 33 -4.02 -10.34 -7.07
C GLY A 33 -5.30 -9.74 -6.52
N PHE A 34 -5.59 -10.01 -5.25
CA PHE A 34 -6.75 -9.44 -4.57
C PHE A 34 -6.39 -8.96 -3.17
N VAL A 35 -7.20 -8.03 -2.65
CA VAL A 35 -7.05 -7.57 -1.27
C VAL A 35 -7.75 -8.55 -0.34
N THR A 36 -7.02 -9.05 0.66
CA THR A 36 -7.53 -10.03 1.62
C THR A 36 -8.40 -9.37 2.70
N PRO A 37 -9.26 -10.13 3.41
CA PRO A 37 -10.11 -9.56 4.48
C PRO A 37 -9.35 -8.91 5.63
N ASP A 38 -8.12 -9.35 5.91
CA ASP A 38 -7.20 -8.73 6.87
C ASP A 38 -6.48 -7.50 6.31
N GLY A 39 -6.71 -7.15 5.04
CA GLY A 39 -6.24 -5.94 4.38
C GLY A 39 -4.83 -6.02 3.84
N GLY A 40 -4.34 -7.23 3.57
CA GLY A 40 -3.13 -7.48 2.80
C GLY A 40 -3.41 -7.62 1.31
N PHE A 41 -2.35 -7.86 0.52
CA PHE A 41 -2.46 -8.15 -0.90
C PHE A 41 -2.00 -9.57 -1.19
N ASN A 42 -2.91 -10.41 -1.68
CA ASN A 42 -2.62 -11.78 -2.09
C ASN A 42 -2.24 -11.82 -3.57
N PHE A 43 -0.93 -11.94 -3.82
CA PHE A 43 -0.35 -12.04 -5.15
C PHE A 43 -0.66 -13.38 -5.83
N LEU A 44 -0.93 -13.36 -7.14
CA LEU A 44 -1.16 -14.55 -7.96
C LEU A 44 -0.06 -14.74 -9.01
N PHE A 45 0.08 -13.78 -9.92
CA PHE A 45 1.07 -13.77 -11.01
C PHE A 45 1.33 -12.33 -11.46
N ASN A 46 2.37 -12.10 -12.26
CA ASN A 46 2.71 -10.81 -12.83
C ASN A 46 2.64 -10.86 -14.37
N ILE A 47 1.85 -9.97 -14.97
CA ILE A 47 1.62 -9.95 -16.42
C ILE A 47 2.81 -9.45 -17.23
N CYS A 48 3.82 -8.88 -16.59
CA CYS A 48 5.02 -8.31 -17.22
C CYS A 48 6.24 -9.24 -17.11
N LEU A 49 6.07 -10.43 -16.52
CA LEU A 49 7.10 -11.45 -16.38
C LEU A 49 6.74 -12.66 -17.23
N GLU A 50 7.75 -13.31 -17.78
CA GLU A 50 7.57 -14.56 -18.54
C GLU A 50 6.94 -15.66 -17.67
N ASN A 51 6.31 -16.65 -18.31
CA ASN A 51 5.71 -17.80 -17.61
C ASN A 51 6.79 -18.59 -16.82
N ASP A 52 7.98 -18.72 -17.40
CA ASP A 52 9.12 -19.39 -16.76
C ASP A 52 9.90 -18.48 -15.79
N HIS A 53 9.46 -17.24 -15.54
CA HIS A 53 10.07 -16.42 -14.51
C HIS A 53 9.80 -17.03 -13.11
N PRO A 54 10.77 -17.06 -12.18
CA PRO A 54 10.59 -17.67 -10.85
C PRO A 54 9.33 -17.19 -10.11
N ILE A 55 9.05 -15.89 -10.16
CA ILE A 55 7.84 -15.27 -9.56
C ILE A 55 6.55 -15.87 -10.13
N ASN A 56 6.45 -16.04 -11.46
CA ASN A 56 5.26 -16.60 -12.10
C ASN A 56 5.17 -18.12 -11.95
N ARG A 57 6.32 -18.82 -11.89
CA ARG A 57 6.34 -20.27 -11.64
C ARG A 57 5.81 -20.68 -10.27
N TRP A 58 5.81 -19.77 -9.29
CA TRP A 58 5.42 -20.08 -7.92
C TRP A 58 3.97 -20.58 -7.79
N LEU A 59 3.01 -19.84 -8.34
CA LEU A 59 1.60 -20.23 -8.39
C LEU A 59 1.15 -20.63 -9.81
N GLY A 60 2.04 -20.48 -10.79
CA GLY A 60 1.72 -20.62 -12.20
C GLY A 60 1.03 -19.37 -12.76
N THR A 61 0.65 -19.47 -14.03
CA THR A 61 -0.08 -18.42 -14.74
C THR A 61 -1.36 -18.98 -15.35
N PRO A 62 -2.31 -18.12 -15.75
CA PRO A 62 -3.48 -18.54 -16.50
C PRO A 62 -3.15 -19.32 -17.78
N ARG A 63 -4.10 -20.14 -18.26
CA ARG A 63 -3.94 -20.88 -19.51
C ARG A 63 -3.73 -19.92 -20.68
N GLY A 64 -2.76 -20.21 -21.54
CA GLY A 64 -2.47 -19.38 -22.71
C GLY A 64 -1.86 -18.01 -22.36
N PHE A 65 -1.32 -17.87 -21.15
CA PHE A 65 -0.68 -16.64 -20.68
C PHE A 65 0.34 -16.10 -21.68
N GLN A 66 0.25 -14.80 -21.95
CA GLN A 66 1.17 -14.04 -22.79
C GLN A 66 1.57 -12.77 -22.02
N PRO A 67 2.87 -12.57 -21.73
CA PRO A 67 3.30 -11.39 -20.99
C PRO A 67 3.22 -10.12 -21.82
N ILE A 68 3.07 -8.99 -21.14
CA ILE A 68 3.22 -7.65 -21.69
C ILE A 68 4.67 -7.22 -21.55
N GLU A 69 5.28 -6.80 -22.66
CA GLU A 69 6.54 -6.10 -22.62
C GLU A 69 6.33 -4.68 -22.05
N LEU A 70 6.86 -4.42 -20.86
CA LEU A 70 6.85 -3.09 -20.27
C LEU A 70 7.71 -2.13 -21.08
N ASN A 71 7.13 -1.02 -21.53
CA ASN A 71 7.92 0.07 -22.09
C ASN A 71 8.58 0.85 -20.93
N PRO A 72 9.92 0.80 -20.76
CA PRO A 72 10.57 1.45 -19.63
C PRO A 72 10.40 2.98 -19.63
N LYS A 73 10.16 3.58 -20.80
CA LYS A 73 9.90 5.02 -20.94
C LYS A 73 8.55 5.46 -20.36
N MET A 74 7.63 4.51 -20.15
CA MET A 74 6.33 4.75 -19.54
C MET A 74 6.35 4.53 -18.03
N VAL A 75 7.49 4.14 -17.45
CA VAL A 75 7.68 4.04 -16.00
C VAL A 75 8.11 5.40 -15.46
N HIS A 76 7.29 5.96 -14.57
CA HIS A 76 7.54 7.24 -13.92
C HIS A 76 7.83 7.03 -12.44
N SER A 77 9.04 7.39 -12.01
CA SER A 77 9.51 7.23 -10.62
C SER A 77 9.68 8.59 -9.94
N VAL A 78 9.16 8.71 -8.73
CA VAL A 78 9.27 9.89 -7.86
C VAL A 78 9.84 9.43 -6.51
N PRO A 79 11.17 9.50 -6.30
CA PRO A 79 11.83 8.95 -5.11
C PRO A 79 11.36 9.53 -3.78
N HIS A 80 10.96 10.80 -3.75
CA HIS A 80 10.56 11.53 -2.54
C HIS A 80 9.09 11.95 -2.59
N ARG A 81 8.20 11.05 -3.03
CA ARG A 81 6.78 11.35 -3.18
C ARG A 81 6.16 11.76 -1.85
N HIS A 82 6.53 11.05 -0.79
CA HIS A 82 6.16 11.36 0.58
C HIS A 82 7.40 11.74 1.35
N ARG A 83 7.36 12.89 2.02
CA ARG A 83 8.48 13.42 2.78
C ARG A 83 8.68 12.58 4.04
N SER A 84 9.93 12.29 4.38
CA SER A 84 10.31 11.69 5.66
C SER A 84 9.67 12.44 6.83
N GLY A 85 9.06 11.66 7.72
CA GLY A 85 8.41 12.16 8.93
C GLY A 85 7.05 12.85 8.72
N ALA A 86 6.59 13.06 7.48
CA ALA A 86 5.31 13.71 7.24
C ALA A 86 4.16 12.67 7.25
N PRO A 87 3.17 12.78 8.16
CA PRO A 87 2.04 11.87 8.18
C PRO A 87 1.11 12.01 6.97
N ILE A 88 0.66 10.88 6.45
CA ILE A 88 -0.48 10.80 5.53
C ILE A 88 -1.74 10.58 6.36
N CYS A 89 -2.54 11.64 6.56
CA CYS A 89 -3.78 11.55 7.32
C CYS A 89 -5.05 11.54 6.46
N SER A 90 -6.12 10.95 7.00
CA SER A 90 -7.50 11.12 6.54
C SER A 90 -7.94 12.59 6.60
N SER A 91 -8.97 12.95 5.83
CA SER A 91 -9.54 14.30 5.86
C SER A 91 -10.07 14.68 7.25
N GLY A 92 -9.89 15.95 7.64
CA GLY A 92 -10.31 16.43 8.97
C GLY A 92 -9.35 16.04 10.11
N THR A 93 -8.09 15.77 9.80
CA THR A 93 -7.05 15.56 10.80
C THR A 93 -6.26 16.86 10.99
N GLU A 94 -6.20 17.35 12.23
CA GLU A 94 -5.32 18.43 12.66
C GLU A 94 -4.04 17.82 13.25
N GLN A 95 -2.89 18.41 12.91
CA GLN A 95 -1.57 17.91 13.32
C GLN A 95 -0.94 18.90 14.31
N PHE A 96 -0.45 18.37 15.43
CA PHE A 96 0.23 19.13 16.46
C PHE A 96 1.59 18.49 16.75
N GLN A 97 2.61 19.31 16.92
CA GLN A 97 3.92 18.89 17.36
C GLN A 97 4.04 19.08 18.87
N LEU A 98 4.53 18.05 19.56
CA LEU A 98 4.86 18.14 20.97
C LEU A 98 6.27 18.74 21.10
N SER A 99 6.36 19.90 21.72
CA SER A 99 7.62 20.58 22.06
C SER A 99 7.79 20.69 23.58
N SER A 100 9.00 21.03 24.05
CA SER A 100 9.25 21.33 25.47
C SER A 100 8.37 22.49 25.98
N GLU A 101 7.91 23.35 25.09
CA GLU A 101 7.08 24.53 25.37
C GLU A 101 5.57 24.24 25.24
N GLY A 102 5.16 23.02 24.86
CA GLY A 102 3.75 22.62 24.71
C GLY A 102 3.38 22.17 23.29
N LEU A 103 2.07 22.13 23.00
CA LEU A 103 1.52 21.72 21.69
C LEU A 103 1.48 22.90 20.73
N VAL A 104 2.18 22.79 19.60
CA VAL A 104 2.12 23.77 18.52
C VAL A 104 1.43 23.14 17.31
N GLN A 105 0.36 23.79 16.84
CA GLN A 105 -0.30 23.39 15.59
C GLN A 105 0.59 23.81 14.43
N ILE A 106 1.17 22.85 13.70
CA ILE A 106 2.02 23.19 12.55
C ILE A 106 1.56 22.45 11.29
N PRO A 107 1.04 23.17 10.28
CA PRO A 107 0.71 22.57 9.00
C PRO A 107 1.96 22.08 8.26
N GLY A 108 2.08 20.76 8.03
CA GLY A 108 2.94 20.20 6.99
C GLY A 108 4.45 20.21 7.22
N LEU A 109 4.94 20.22 8.47
CA LEU A 109 6.39 20.21 8.75
C LEU A 109 7.05 18.82 8.58
N PRO A 110 8.32 18.78 8.12
CA PRO A 110 9.22 17.63 8.26
C PRO A 110 9.83 17.61 9.66
N LEU A 111 9.93 16.43 10.25
CA LEU A 111 10.44 16.22 11.61
C LEU A 111 11.95 16.42 11.69
N GLY A 112 12.38 17.25 12.64
CA GLY A 112 13.73 17.28 13.17
C GLY A 112 13.67 17.25 14.70
N ALA A 113 14.37 16.29 15.30
CA ALA A 113 14.73 16.17 16.71
C ALA A 113 13.59 15.99 17.75
N GLY A 114 13.28 14.72 18.08
CA GLY A 114 12.93 14.31 19.45
C GLY A 114 11.54 14.63 20.02
N GLY A 115 10.66 15.31 19.29
CA GLY A 115 9.29 15.62 19.74
C GLY A 115 8.25 14.57 19.29
N GLY A 116 7.40 14.12 20.20
CA GLY A 116 6.22 13.29 19.87
C GLY A 116 5.21 14.05 19.00
N ILE A 117 4.31 13.32 18.33
CA ILE A 117 3.27 13.91 17.48
C ILE A 117 1.92 13.73 18.16
N GLU A 118 1.06 14.73 18.13
CA GLU A 118 -0.34 14.58 18.51
C GLU A 118 -1.24 14.86 17.29
N LEU A 119 -2.05 13.88 16.93
CA LEU A 119 -3.01 13.95 15.85
C LEU A 119 -4.40 14.12 16.43
N LYS A 120 -5.12 15.16 16.03
CA LYS A 120 -6.51 15.35 16.44
C LYS A 120 -7.43 15.10 15.28
N PHE A 121 -8.36 14.17 15.46
CA PHE A 121 -9.38 13.89 14.46
C PHE A 121 -10.64 14.68 14.79
N SER A 122 -11.02 15.58 13.88
CA SER A 122 -12.29 16.33 13.96
C SER A 122 -13.52 15.46 13.67
N ARG A 123 -13.30 14.25 13.15
CA ARG A 123 -14.33 13.29 12.77
C ARG A 123 -14.40 12.14 13.76
N SER A 124 -15.54 11.44 13.76
CA SER A 124 -15.75 10.21 14.53
C SER A 124 -14.82 9.08 14.08
N GLN A 125 -14.24 9.16 12.90
CA GLN A 125 -13.29 8.17 12.38
C GLN A 125 -12.13 8.87 11.69
N GLY A 126 -10.95 8.28 11.79
CA GLY A 126 -9.75 8.78 11.16
C GLY A 126 -8.65 7.74 11.09
N ALA A 127 -7.71 7.97 10.17
CA ALA A 127 -6.50 7.17 10.06
C ALA A 127 -5.32 8.08 9.76
N ALA A 128 -4.16 7.70 10.28
CA ALA A 128 -2.89 8.32 9.96
C ALA A 128 -1.86 7.25 9.69
N LEU A 129 -1.00 7.54 8.72
CA LEU A 129 0.10 6.71 8.33
C LEU A 129 1.37 7.54 8.44
N MET A 130 2.26 7.13 9.33
CA MET A 130 3.58 7.71 9.51
C MET A 130 4.60 6.99 8.64
N LEU A 131 5.43 7.78 7.95
CA LEU A 131 6.51 7.29 7.11
C LEU A 131 7.82 7.92 7.57
N PRO A 132 8.49 7.36 8.60
CA PRO A 132 9.70 7.96 9.16
C PRO A 132 10.76 8.23 8.08
N GLU A 133 10.94 7.31 7.14
CA GLU A 133 11.90 7.44 6.02
C GLU A 133 11.25 7.94 4.72
N GLY A 134 9.98 8.35 4.78
CA GLY A 134 9.21 8.77 3.62
C GLY A 134 8.84 7.60 2.71
N ALA A 135 8.47 7.89 1.47
CA ALA A 135 8.18 6.85 0.49
C ALA A 135 8.42 7.32 -0.94
N SER A 136 8.87 6.39 -1.77
CA SER A 136 8.99 6.55 -3.22
C SER A 136 7.70 6.13 -3.90
N ARG A 137 7.47 6.66 -5.09
CA ARG A 137 6.33 6.35 -5.94
C ARG A 137 6.81 5.88 -7.30
N VAL A 138 6.21 4.81 -7.81
CA VAL A 138 6.42 4.36 -9.19
C VAL A 138 5.07 4.14 -9.86
N ASP A 139 4.91 4.68 -11.06
CA ASP A 139 3.71 4.63 -11.89
C ASP A 139 4.03 4.08 -13.27
N TYR A 140 3.14 3.27 -13.83
CA TYR A 140 3.10 2.98 -15.25
C TYR A 140 2.06 3.87 -15.94
N LEU A 141 2.49 4.64 -16.93
CA LEU A 141 1.66 5.66 -17.56
C LEU A 141 0.77 5.10 -18.67
N ASP A 142 1.16 3.99 -19.32
CA ASP A 142 0.35 3.36 -20.38
C ASP A 142 -0.71 2.42 -19.79
N LEU A 143 -1.68 3.05 -19.13
CA LEU A 143 -2.82 2.36 -18.54
C LEU A 143 -3.73 1.72 -19.60
N ASN A 144 -3.67 2.18 -20.85
CA ASN A 144 -4.53 1.66 -21.91
C ASN A 144 -4.14 0.23 -22.29
N THR A 145 -2.83 -0.03 -22.43
CA THR A 145 -2.31 -1.38 -22.68
C THR A 145 -2.69 -2.35 -21.56
N PHE A 146 -2.56 -1.93 -20.30
CA PHE A 146 -2.92 -2.74 -19.14
C PHE A 146 -4.42 -3.04 -19.08
N ARG A 147 -5.26 -2.01 -19.30
CA ARG A 147 -6.73 -2.18 -19.34
C ARG A 147 -7.18 -3.13 -20.43
N LYS A 148 -6.64 -2.97 -21.63
CA LYS A 148 -6.98 -3.82 -22.77
C LYS A 148 -6.61 -5.28 -22.47
N HIS A 149 -5.38 -5.50 -22.00
CA HIS A 149 -4.92 -6.83 -21.67
C HIS A 149 -5.73 -7.46 -20.53
N ALA A 150 -6.06 -6.70 -19.48
CA ALA A 150 -6.91 -7.18 -18.40
C ALA A 150 -8.32 -7.54 -18.90
N ALA A 151 -8.94 -6.69 -19.73
CA ALA A 151 -10.27 -6.95 -20.28
C ALA A 151 -10.30 -8.20 -21.18
N GLU A 152 -9.26 -8.43 -21.98
CA GLU A 152 -9.14 -9.59 -22.87
C GLU A 152 -8.90 -10.89 -22.11
N ASN A 153 -8.30 -10.84 -20.91
CA ASN A 153 -7.87 -12.03 -20.16
C ASN A 153 -8.61 -12.24 -18.83
N ALA A 154 -9.51 -11.33 -18.43
CA ALA A 154 -10.17 -11.34 -17.12
C ALA A 154 -10.82 -12.70 -16.79
N GLU A 155 -11.52 -13.29 -17.76
CA GLU A 155 -12.15 -14.61 -17.57
C GLU A 155 -11.12 -15.70 -17.23
N LEU A 156 -10.01 -15.75 -17.98
CA LEU A 156 -8.92 -16.70 -17.74
C LEU A 156 -8.24 -16.45 -16.39
N TRP A 157 -8.17 -15.20 -15.92
CA TRP A 157 -7.62 -14.86 -14.61
C TRP A 157 -8.51 -15.37 -13.48
N TYR A 158 -9.83 -15.23 -13.61
CA TYR A 158 -10.78 -15.79 -12.64
C TYR A 158 -10.80 -17.32 -12.67
N GLN A 159 -10.74 -17.95 -13.85
CA GLN A 159 -10.59 -19.41 -13.96
C GLN A 159 -9.31 -19.88 -13.27
N HIS A 160 -8.19 -19.17 -13.46
CA HIS A 160 -6.95 -19.49 -12.77
C HIS A 160 -7.09 -19.33 -11.25
N ALA A 161 -7.60 -18.19 -10.76
CA ALA A 161 -7.76 -17.93 -9.34
C ALA A 161 -8.71 -18.93 -8.65
N ASN A 162 -9.82 -19.28 -9.28
CA ASN A 162 -10.90 -20.04 -8.65
C ASN A 162 -10.85 -21.54 -8.96
N GLU A 163 -10.53 -21.92 -10.20
CA GLU A 163 -10.50 -23.34 -10.61
C GLU A 163 -9.12 -23.97 -10.44
N THR A 164 -8.04 -23.21 -10.72
CA THR A 164 -6.67 -23.74 -10.57
C THR A 164 -6.15 -23.59 -9.14
N LEU A 165 -6.36 -22.42 -8.53
CA LEU A 165 -5.82 -22.11 -7.19
C LEU A 165 -6.84 -22.29 -6.05
N GLY A 166 -8.14 -22.41 -6.35
CA GLY A 166 -9.17 -22.64 -5.35
C GLY A 166 -9.41 -21.47 -4.38
N LEU A 167 -9.14 -20.23 -4.80
CA LEU A 167 -9.12 -19.05 -3.90
C LEU A 167 -10.48 -18.38 -3.70
N GLU A 168 -11.52 -18.84 -4.39
CA GLU A 168 -12.89 -18.28 -4.32
C GLU A 168 -12.94 -16.74 -4.44
N ALA A 169 -12.07 -16.17 -5.28
CA ALA A 169 -12.03 -14.75 -5.60
C ALA A 169 -13.39 -14.31 -6.17
N GLY A 170 -14.08 -13.45 -5.43
CA GLY A 170 -15.40 -12.93 -5.81
C GLY A 170 -15.34 -12.02 -7.05
N ASN A 171 -16.48 -11.76 -7.66
CA ASN A 171 -16.54 -10.87 -8.82
C ASN A 171 -15.98 -9.48 -8.51
N SER A 172 -15.20 -8.94 -9.45
CA SER A 172 -14.52 -7.65 -9.34
C SER A 172 -13.56 -7.52 -8.14
N SER A 173 -13.00 -8.65 -7.66
CA SER A 173 -12.01 -8.66 -6.57
C SER A 173 -10.56 -8.76 -7.04
N LEU A 174 -10.33 -9.18 -8.29
CA LEU A 174 -9.00 -9.16 -8.89
C LEU A 174 -8.61 -7.73 -9.28
N TYR A 175 -7.37 -7.38 -8.96
CA TYR A 175 -6.77 -6.09 -9.22
C TYR A 175 -5.48 -6.28 -10.03
N LEU A 176 -5.28 -5.40 -11.01
CA LEU A 176 -4.00 -5.26 -11.70
C LEU A 176 -3.25 -4.04 -11.18
N LEU A 177 -2.03 -4.25 -10.69
CA LEU A 177 -1.19 -3.18 -10.16
C LEU A 177 -0.52 -2.38 -11.30
N THR A 178 -0.84 -1.09 -11.36
CA THR A 178 -0.31 -0.14 -12.35
C THR A 178 0.74 0.79 -11.74
N GLY A 179 0.91 0.77 -10.43
CA GLY A 179 1.90 1.57 -9.72
C GLY A 179 1.80 1.33 -8.22
N TYR A 180 2.79 1.82 -7.49
CA TYR A 180 2.89 1.61 -6.04
C TYR A 180 3.62 2.77 -5.36
N ASP A 181 3.40 2.89 -4.06
CA ASP A 181 4.26 3.65 -3.15
C ASP A 181 4.96 2.67 -2.20
N LYS A 182 6.29 2.79 -2.07
CA LYS A 182 7.12 1.91 -1.22
C LYS A 182 7.83 2.70 -0.14
N THR A 183 7.92 2.10 1.03
CA THR A 183 8.77 2.57 2.15
C THR A 183 9.51 1.41 2.79
N ILE A 184 10.53 1.72 3.58
CA ILE A 184 11.30 0.76 4.38
C ILE A 184 10.80 0.67 5.84
N CYS A 185 10.01 1.65 6.30
CA CYS A 185 9.40 1.63 7.64
C CYS A 185 8.12 2.47 7.65
N TRP A 186 7.13 2.02 8.42
CA TRP A 186 5.85 2.69 8.51
C TRP A 186 5.20 2.41 9.87
N GLU A 187 4.26 3.25 10.25
CA GLU A 187 3.42 3.05 11.43
C GLU A 187 2.00 3.56 11.12
N THR A 188 0.99 2.76 11.42
CA THR A 188 -0.42 3.13 11.23
C THR A 188 -1.10 3.40 12.56
N ALA A 189 -1.96 4.41 12.55
CA ALA A 189 -2.89 4.68 13.63
C ALA A 189 -4.29 4.83 13.04
N ALA A 190 -5.24 4.06 13.56
CA ALA A 190 -6.66 4.19 13.24
C ALA A 190 -7.45 4.59 14.48
N PHE A 191 -8.46 5.41 14.26
CA PHE A 191 -9.35 5.92 15.30
C PHE A 191 -10.80 5.78 14.85
N SER A 192 -11.64 5.27 15.76
CA SER A 192 -13.09 5.27 15.63
C SER A 192 -13.72 5.55 16.99
N SER A 193 -14.58 6.55 17.07
CA SER A 193 -15.31 6.95 18.27
C SER A 193 -16.73 7.39 17.89
N PRO A 194 -17.74 7.01 18.70
CA PRO A 194 -19.10 7.49 18.51
C PRO A 194 -19.26 9.00 18.79
N SER A 195 -18.29 9.66 19.43
CA SER A 195 -18.30 11.11 19.71
C SER A 195 -17.26 11.88 18.89
N LYS A 196 -17.57 13.14 18.52
CA LYS A 196 -16.70 14.02 17.74
C LYS A 196 -15.57 14.61 18.60
N GLY A 197 -14.36 14.68 18.06
CA GLY A 197 -13.25 15.51 18.57
C GLY A 197 -12.39 14.85 19.65
N GLN A 198 -11.47 13.96 19.26
CA GLN A 198 -10.45 13.41 20.17
C GLN A 198 -9.04 13.51 19.58
N ALA A 199 -8.06 13.61 20.48
CA ALA A 199 -6.65 13.69 20.16
C ALA A 199 -5.94 12.35 20.40
N VAL A 200 -4.92 12.05 19.61
CA VAL A 200 -4.19 10.78 19.48
C VAL A 200 -2.71 11.11 19.58
N LYS A 201 -2.07 10.71 20.67
CA LYS A 201 -0.63 10.91 20.85
C LYS A 201 0.12 9.75 20.21
N GLY A 202 1.13 10.04 19.40
CA GLY A 202 2.09 9.11 18.84
C GLY A 202 3.48 9.37 19.41
N GLY A 203 4.09 8.31 19.95
CA GLY A 203 5.39 8.28 20.63
C GLY A 203 5.50 7.01 21.46
N LEU A 204 6.68 6.40 21.51
CA LEU A 204 6.96 5.24 22.38
C LEU A 204 6.54 5.52 23.83
N PRO A 205 6.03 4.49 24.54
CA PRO A 205 4.66 4.41 25.03
C PRO A 205 4.45 5.21 26.31
N TYR A 206 3.22 5.67 26.57
CA TYR A 206 2.45 5.29 27.76
C TYR A 206 0.97 5.71 27.59
N HIS A 207 0.11 4.69 27.63
CA HIS A 207 -1.33 4.67 27.84
C HIS A 207 -2.30 4.92 26.65
N ASN A 208 -3.08 3.85 26.42
CA ASN A 208 -4.27 3.70 25.59
C ASN A 208 -4.15 4.10 24.12
N ARG A 209 -3.45 3.25 23.36
CA ARG A 209 -3.65 3.04 21.91
C ARG A 209 -2.86 1.82 21.44
N LEU A 210 -3.48 0.99 20.60
CA LEU A 210 -2.82 -0.11 19.90
C LEU A 210 -1.92 0.51 18.83
N PHE A 211 -0.61 0.52 19.07
CA PHE A 211 0.40 0.81 18.07
C PHE A 211 0.87 -0.51 17.49
N TYR A 212 0.68 -0.72 16.19
CA TYR A 212 1.35 -1.81 15.48
C TYR A 212 2.65 -1.23 14.94
N THR A 213 3.77 -1.64 15.54
CA THR A 213 5.10 -1.38 15.01
C THR A 213 5.60 -2.70 14.45
N THR A 214 5.77 -2.79 13.13
CA THR A 214 6.48 -3.90 12.52
C THR A 214 7.81 -3.40 11.97
N PRO A 215 8.95 -3.95 12.41
CA PRO A 215 10.23 -3.59 11.85
C PRO A 215 10.48 -4.36 10.53
N SER A 216 11.01 -3.62 9.56
CA SER A 216 12.01 -4.09 8.59
C SER A 216 11.60 -5.03 7.44
N ARG A 217 10.49 -4.75 6.74
CA ARG A 217 10.29 -5.22 5.34
C ARG A 217 9.60 -4.16 4.49
N VAL A 218 9.89 -4.15 3.19
CA VAL A 218 9.36 -3.17 2.23
C VAL A 218 7.83 -3.20 2.26
N GLY A 219 7.22 -2.17 2.85
CA GLY A 219 5.78 -2.03 2.98
C GLY A 219 5.22 -1.27 1.78
N VAL A 220 4.24 -1.86 1.10
CA VAL A 220 3.53 -1.22 0.00
C VAL A 220 2.29 -0.55 0.55
N LEU A 221 2.30 0.77 0.54
CA LEU A 221 1.27 1.51 1.27
C LEU A 221 0.05 1.78 0.43
N LEU A 222 0.21 1.86 -0.89
CA LEU A 222 -0.82 2.33 -1.81
C LEU A 222 -0.65 1.71 -3.22
N PRO A 223 -0.98 0.43 -3.44
CA PRO A 223 -1.13 -0.09 -4.80
C PRO A 223 -2.16 0.73 -5.58
N ARG A 224 -1.83 1.11 -6.81
CA ARG A 224 -2.79 1.62 -7.76
C ARG A 224 -3.30 0.48 -8.59
N ILE A 225 -4.60 0.31 -8.48
CA ILE A 225 -5.34 -0.78 -9.08
C ILE A 225 -6.13 -0.25 -10.27
N VAL A 226 -6.19 -1.04 -11.32
CA VAL A 226 -7.14 -0.89 -12.42
C VAL A 226 -7.90 -2.20 -12.56
#